data_AF-A0A0U2USL5-F1
#
_entry.id   AF-A0A0U2USL5-F1
#
_cell.length_a   1.000
_cell.length_b   1.000
_cell.length_c   1.000
_cell.angle_alpha   90.00
_cell.angle_beta   90.00
_cell.angle_gamma   90.00
#
_symmetry.space_group_name_H-M   'P 1'
#
loop_
_entity.id
_entity.type
_entity.pdbx_description
1 polymer ?
#
loop_
_entity_poly.entity_id
_entity_poly.type
_entity_poly.pdbx_seq_one_letter_code
_entity_poly.pdbx_strand_id
1 'polypeptide(L)' 'MCSISFDPNKMERLVRGDAFLRFAVDDLVSKSHSRKKALEIVFNSYVLEDSVMEDKYEKA' A
#
# COMPACT_ATOMS: atom_id res chain seq x y z
N MET A 1 16.13 7.27 11.52
CA MET A 1 15.19 6.98 10.42
C MET A 1 14.79 5.53 10.56
N CYS A 2 13.55 5.26 10.95
CA CYS A 2 13.00 3.90 10.84
C CYS A 2 12.79 3.64 9.34
N SER A 3 13.55 2.72 8.76
CA SER A 3 13.32 2.32 7.37
C SER A 3 12.15 1.35 7.34
N ILE A 4 10.95 1.86 7.03
CA ILE A 4 9.77 1.03 6.83
C ILE A 4 9.99 0.16 5.60
N SER A 5 9.74 -1.14 5.72
CA SER A 5 9.92 -2.11 4.64
C SER A 5 8.57 -2.61 4.11
N PHE A 6 8.55 -2.88 2.80
CA PHE A 6 7.37 -3.40 2.14
C PHE A 6 7.11 -4.85 2.55
N ASP A 7 5.92 -5.09 3.12
CA ASP A 7 5.37 -6.41 3.40
C ASP A 7 3.98 -6.48 2.71
N PRO A 8 3.78 -7.43 1.78
CA PRO A 8 2.55 -7.50 1.01
C PRO A 8 1.33 -7.88 1.85
N ASN A 9 1.49 -8.68 2.92
CA ASN A 9 0.37 -9.06 3.78
C ASN A 9 -0.08 -7.87 4.64
N LYS A 10 0.89 -7.10 5.15
CA LYS A 10 0.64 -5.88 5.92
C LYS A 10 0.00 -4.80 5.05
N MET A 11 0.54 -4.59 3.85
CA MET A 11 -0.05 -3.66 2.89
C MET A 11 -1.49 -4.03 2.56
N GLU A 12 -1.77 -5.33 2.42
CA GLU A 12 -3.13 -5.78 2.10
C GLU A 12 -4.13 -5.56 3.26
N ARG A 13 -3.68 -5.56 4.51
CA ARG A 13 -4.53 -5.16 5.65
C ARG A 13 -4.86 -3.68 5.60
N LEU A 14 -3.85 -2.84 5.34
CA LEU A 14 -4.04 -1.39 5.20
C LEU A 14 -5.03 -1.08 4.06
N VAL A 15 -4.84 -1.72 2.90
CA VAL A 15 -5.70 -1.56 1.72
C VAL A 15 -7.14 -1.97 1.99
N ARG A 16 -7.40 -2.99 2.82
CA ARG A 16 -8.77 -3.36 3.20
C ARG A 16 -9.46 -2.29 4.04
N GLY A 17 -8.71 -1.53 4.83
CA GLY A 17 -9.21 -0.46 5.71
C GLY A 17 -9.32 0.90 5.05
N ASP A 18 -8.66 1.11 3.91
CA ASP A 18 -8.59 2.39 3.22
C ASP A 18 -9.20 2.32 1.80
N ALA A 19 -10.32 3.02 1.59
CA ALA A 19 -11.06 2.97 0.33
C ALA A 19 -10.27 3.56 -0.86
N PHE A 20 -9.41 4.55 -0.61
CA PHE A 20 -8.59 5.16 -1.65
C PHE A 20 -7.47 4.21 -2.08
N LEU A 21 -6.75 3.63 -1.12
CA LEU A 21 -5.71 2.64 -1.44
C LEU A 21 -6.31 1.42 -2.15
N ARG A 22 -7.49 0.95 -1.72
CA ARG A 22 -8.21 -0.11 -2.41
C ARG A 22 -8.50 0.23 -3.86
N PHE A 23 -9.06 1.43 -4.11
CA PHE A 23 -9.32 1.90 -5.47
C PHE A 23 -8.03 1.94 -6.31
N ALA A 24 -6.93 2.47 -5.77
CA ALA A 24 -5.66 2.55 -6.49
C ALA A 24 -5.07 1.17 -6.83
N VAL A 25 -5.12 0.22 -5.89
CA VAL A 25 -4.63 -1.15 -6.14
C VAL A 25 -5.53 -1.85 -7.17
N ASP A 26 -6.85 -1.72 -7.06
CA ASP A 26 -7.81 -2.35 -7.97
C ASP A 26 -7.68 -1.79 -9.39
N ASP A 27 -7.47 -0.48 -9.57
CA ASP A 27 -7.19 0.14 -10.87
C ASP A 27 -5.92 -0.44 -11.51
N LEU A 28 -4.82 -0.56 -10.74
CA LEU A 28 -3.57 -1.15 -11.24
C LEU A 28 -3.74 -2.63 -11.62
N VAL A 29 -4.48 -3.40 -10.81
CA VAL A 29 -4.79 -4.80 -11.14
C VAL A 29 -5.63 -4.88 -12.42
N SER A 30 -6.61 -3.99 -12.61
CA SER A 30 -7.41 -3.93 -13.84
C SER A 30 -6.56 -3.65 -15.09
N LYS A 31 -5.42 -2.96 -14.90
CA LYS A 31 -4.42 -2.65 -15.93
C LYS A 31 -3.36 -3.75 -16.11
N SER A 32 -3.67 -4.98 -15.70
CA SER A 32 -2.82 -6.19 -15.85
C SER A 32 -1.59 -6.25 -14.93
N HIS A 33 -1.51 -5.44 -13.87
CA HIS A 33 -0.50 -5.67 -12.84
C HIS A 33 -0.91 -6.83 -11.92
N SER A 34 0.07 -7.64 -11.49
CA SER A 34 -0.19 -8.62 -10.43
C SER A 34 -0.55 -7.91 -9.13
N ARG A 35 -1.37 -8.53 -8.28
CA ARG A 35 -1.78 -7.93 -7.01
C ARG A 35 -0.58 -7.49 -6.16
N LYS A 36 0.43 -8.34 -6.04
CA LYS A 36 1.67 -8.03 -5.32
C LYS A 36 2.37 -6.79 -5.90
N LYS A 37 2.43 -6.67 -7.24
CA LYS A 37 3.07 -5.52 -7.88
C LYS A 37 2.26 -4.23 -7.67
N ALA A 38 0.94 -4.31 -7.75
CA ALA A 38 0.06 -3.19 -7.48
C ALA A 38 0.21 -2.69 -6.03
N LEU A 39 0.26 -3.59 -5.05
CA LEU A 39 0.52 -3.24 -3.65
C LEU A 39 1.87 -2.54 -3.46
N GLU A 40 2.92 -3.02 -4.11
CA GLU A 40 4.26 -2.41 -4.05
C GLU A 40 4.28 -1.00 -4.67
N ILE A 41 3.61 -0.82 -5.82
CA ILE A 41 3.48 0.50 -6.46
C ILE A 41 2.74 1.47 -5.52
N VAL A 42 1.61 1.04 -4.95
CA VAL A 42 0.81 1.88 -4.05
C VAL A 42 1.58 2.21 -2.77
N PHE A 43 2.31 1.25 -2.20
CA PHE A 43 3.17 1.49 -1.04
C PHE A 43 4.21 2.58 -1.34
N ASN A 44 4.96 2.45 -2.43
CA ASN A 44 5.99 3.43 -2.80
C ASN A 44 5.40 4.80 -3.19
N SER A 45 4.14 4.86 -3.63
CA SER A 45 3.53 6.10 -4.15
C SER A 45 2.74 6.87 -3.09
N TYR A 46 2.17 6.18 -2.10
CA TYR A 46 1.20 6.75 -1.16
C TYR A 46 1.48 6.42 0.31
N VAL A 47 2.43 5.55 0.60
CA VAL A 47 2.78 5.18 1.98
C VAL A 47 4.17 5.68 2.33
N LEU A 48 5.18 5.30 1.55
CA LEU A 48 6.56 5.69 1.81
C LEU A 48 6.71 7.23 1.76
N GLU A 49 7.47 7.80 2.71
CA GLU A 49 7.70 9.24 2.88
C GLU A 49 6.47 10.08 3.28
N ASP A 50 5.30 9.47 3.45
CA ASP A 50 4.13 10.10 4.06
C ASP A 50 4.01 9.67 5.52
N SER A 51 4.44 10.52 6.45
CA SER A 51 4.46 10.18 7.89
C SER A 51 3.12 9.69 8.47
N VAL A 52 1.98 10.14 7.94
CA VAL A 52 0.66 9.71 8.43
C VAL A 52 0.33 8.32 7.87
N MET A 53 0.64 8.09 6.60
CA MET A 53 0.40 6.80 5.96
C MET A 53 1.40 5.74 6.43
N GLU A 54 2.65 6.13 6.72
CA GLU A 54 3.65 5.31 7.39
C GLU A 54 3.18 4.83 8.76
N ASP A 55 2.65 5.73 9.61
CA ASP A 55 2.10 5.37 10.92
C ASP A 55 0.85 4.46 10.80
N LYS A 56 -0.05 4.74 9.84
CA LYS A 56 -1.20 3.86 9.55
C LYS A 56 -0.74 2.49 9.07
N TYR A 57 0.26 2.43 8.20
CA TYR A 57 0.83 1.18 7.72
C TYR A 57 1.44 0.40 8.87
N GLU A 58 2.26 1.04 9.73
CA GLU A 58 2.88 0.40 10.88
C GLU A 58 1.86 -0.26 11.82
N LYS A 59 0.67 0.34 11.96
CA LYS A 59 -0.44 -0.12 12.81
C LYS A 59 -1.40 -1.14 12.17
N ALA A 60 -1.27 -1.43 10.86
CA ALA A 60 -2.09 -2.40 10.13
C ALA A 60 -1.63 -3.86 10.35
#